data_AF-A0A6G1RZU4-F1
#
_entry.id   AF-A0A6G1RZU4-F1
#
_cell.length_a   1.000
_cell.length_b   1.000
_cell.length_c   1.000
_cell.angle_alpha   90.00
_cell.angle_beta   90.00
_cell.angle_gamma   90.00
#
_symmetry.space_group_name_H-M   'P 1'
#
loop_
_entity.id
_entity.type
_entity.pdbx_description
1 polymer ?
#
loop_
_entity_poly.entity_id
_entity_poly.type
_entity_poly.pdbx_seq_one_letter_code
_entity_poly.pdbx_strand_id
1 'polypeptide(L)'
;RLTGAKTLPPDFSQKVSESMQYPFKPSMRVEVVDKTHLCRTRVAVVDSVIGGRLRLVYEESEDKTDDFWCHMYSPLIHHIGWSRSIGHRFKRSDITKKQDGHFDAPPHLFMKVKEVDAAGEWFKEGMKLEAIDPLNLSAICVATIRKVLADGYLMIGIDGSEAA
;
A
#
# COMPACT_ATOMS: atom_id res chain seq x y z
N ARG A 1 -7.28 49.93 9.46
CA ARG A 1 -6.68 49.78 10.82
C ARG A 1 -6.60 48.28 11.10
N LEU A 2 -5.39 47.70 11.25
CA LEU A 2 -5.18 46.24 11.39
C LEU A 2 -5.03 45.79 12.87
N THR A 3 -5.27 46.69 13.82
CA THR A 3 -5.09 46.44 15.25
C THR A 3 -5.98 45.28 15.72
N GLY A 4 -5.38 44.23 16.28
CA GLY A 4 -6.08 43.04 16.79
C GLY A 4 -6.42 41.97 15.75
N ALA A 5 -6.06 42.17 14.47
CA ALA A 5 -6.28 41.16 13.43
C ALA A 5 -5.30 39.98 13.56
N LYS A 6 -5.78 38.76 13.33
CA LYS A 6 -4.94 37.56 13.19
C LYS A 6 -4.37 37.49 11.77
N THR A 7 -3.15 37.00 11.65
CA THR A 7 -2.48 36.74 10.36
C THR A 7 -1.76 35.39 10.40
N LEU A 8 -1.14 35.01 9.29
CA LEU A 8 -0.37 33.78 9.17
C LEU A 8 0.80 33.76 10.17
N PRO A 9 1.15 32.58 10.71
CA PRO A 9 2.37 32.41 11.48
C PRO A 9 3.61 32.88 10.71
N PRO A 10 4.67 33.35 11.41
CA PRO A 10 5.89 33.84 10.75
C PRO A 10 6.61 32.76 9.92
N ASP A 11 6.40 31.48 10.25
CA ASP A 11 6.97 30.31 9.57
C ASP A 11 6.01 29.70 8.53
N PHE A 12 4.87 30.33 8.22
CA PHE A 12 3.87 29.74 7.32
C PHE A 12 4.44 29.33 5.96
N SER A 13 5.18 30.21 5.28
CA SER A 13 5.76 29.91 3.97
C SER A 13 6.79 28.77 4.03
N GLN A 14 7.56 28.71 5.13
CA GLN A 14 8.49 27.61 5.37
C GLN A 14 7.74 26.30 5.56
N LYS A 15 6.68 26.29 6.38
CA LYS A 15 5.83 25.09 6.61
C LYS A 15 5.17 24.61 5.32
N VAL A 16 4.71 25.52 4.47
CA VAL A 16 4.19 25.17 3.14
C VAL A 16 5.29 24.53 2.29
N SER A 17 6.48 25.11 2.23
CA SER A 17 7.61 24.55 1.48
C SER A 17 8.04 23.17 2.00
N GLU A 18 8.10 22.99 3.33
CA GLU A 18 8.40 21.70 3.99
C GLU A 18 7.33 20.65 3.65
N SER A 19 6.05 21.02 3.63
CA SER A 19 4.94 20.11 3.32
C SER A 19 4.92 19.58 1.88
N MET A 20 5.67 20.23 0.98
CA MET A 20 5.84 19.81 -0.40
C MET A 20 7.07 18.91 -0.61
N GLN A 21 7.83 18.60 0.45
CA GLN A 21 8.95 17.67 0.39
C GLN A 21 8.52 16.27 0.79
N TYR A 22 8.63 15.33 -0.15
CA TYR A 22 8.21 13.94 0.07
C TYR A 22 9.42 13.01 0.21
N PRO A 23 9.40 12.03 1.15
CA PRO A 23 10.55 11.16 1.39
C PRO A 23 10.70 10.06 0.34
N PHE A 24 9.61 9.60 -0.28
CA PHE A 24 9.67 8.68 -1.41
C PHE A 24 10.24 9.37 -2.65
N LYS A 25 11.09 8.67 -3.39
CA LYS A 25 11.79 9.18 -4.58
C LYS A 25 11.55 8.27 -5.78
N PRO A 26 11.62 8.79 -7.02
CA PRO A 26 11.66 7.96 -8.21
C PRO A 26 12.72 6.85 -8.11
N SER A 27 12.48 5.74 -8.80
CA SER A 27 13.30 4.52 -8.80
C SER A 27 13.28 3.71 -7.49
N MET A 28 12.53 4.15 -6.47
CA MET A 28 12.28 3.33 -5.28
C MET A 28 11.35 2.15 -5.61
N ARG A 29 11.68 0.96 -5.10
CA ARG A 29 10.89 -0.26 -5.26
C ARG A 29 10.02 -0.51 -4.03
N VAL A 30 8.78 -0.94 -4.27
CA VAL A 30 7.79 -1.28 -3.24
C VAL A 30 7.06 -2.57 -3.63
N GLU A 31 6.54 -3.29 -2.64
CA GLU A 31 5.52 -4.32 -2.86
C GLU A 31 4.14 -3.66 -2.80
N VAL A 32 3.27 -3.98 -3.76
CA VAL A 32 1.89 -3.47 -3.82
C VAL A 32 0.96 -4.57 -4.33
N VAL A 33 -0.34 -4.49 -3.99
CA VAL A 33 -1.36 -5.40 -4.51
C VAL A 33 -1.36 -5.46 -6.03
N ASP A 34 -1.51 -6.66 -6.59
CA ASP A 34 -1.72 -6.85 -8.02
C ASP A 34 -3.19 -6.58 -8.35
N LYS A 35 -3.48 -5.47 -9.04
CA LYS A 35 -4.86 -5.07 -9.37
C LYS A 35 -5.63 -6.10 -10.22
N THR A 36 -4.91 -7.00 -10.89
CA THR A 36 -5.51 -8.10 -11.67
C THR A 36 -5.68 -9.38 -10.86
N HIS A 37 -4.97 -9.50 -9.73
CA HIS A 37 -4.94 -10.68 -8.87
C HIS A 37 -4.82 -10.27 -7.41
N LEU A 38 -5.94 -9.80 -6.80
CA LEU A 38 -5.95 -9.23 -5.44
C LEU A 38 -5.41 -10.17 -4.34
N CYS A 39 -5.35 -11.48 -4.60
CA CYS A 39 -4.82 -12.45 -3.65
C CYS A 39 -3.28 -12.48 -3.57
N ARG A 40 -2.57 -11.64 -4.35
CA ARG A 40 -1.11 -11.53 -4.34
C ARG A 40 -0.63 -10.08 -4.48
N THR A 41 0.60 -9.87 -4.07
CA THR A 41 1.38 -8.65 -4.34
C THR A 41 2.34 -8.86 -5.51
N ARG A 42 2.89 -7.77 -6.03
CA ARG A 42 4.01 -7.76 -6.97
C ARG A 42 4.86 -6.51 -6.77
N VAL A 43 6.09 -6.52 -7.26
CA VAL A 43 6.99 -5.37 -7.16
C VAL A 43 6.59 -4.29 -8.16
N ALA A 44 6.58 -3.05 -7.68
CA ALA A 44 6.40 -1.85 -8.48
C ALA A 44 7.47 -0.81 -8.15
N VAL A 45 7.72 0.09 -9.09
CA VAL A 45 8.72 1.16 -9.00
C VAL A 45 8.01 2.50 -8.97
N VAL A 46 8.46 3.40 -8.10
CA VAL A 46 8.01 4.80 -8.09
C VAL A 46 8.51 5.49 -9.37
N ASP A 47 7.59 5.83 -10.26
CA ASP A 47 7.87 6.60 -11.47
C ASP A 47 7.90 8.10 -11.17
N SER A 48 6.89 8.59 -10.44
CA SER A 48 6.77 9.99 -10.07
C SER A 48 6.03 10.20 -8.75
N VAL A 49 6.25 11.37 -8.13
CA VAL A 49 5.61 11.78 -6.88
C VAL A 49 4.96 13.13 -7.06
N ILE A 50 3.63 13.21 -6.86
CA ILE A 50 2.83 14.42 -7.02
C ILE A 50 1.96 14.60 -5.79
N GLY A 51 2.23 15.64 -4.98
CA GLY A 51 1.40 15.92 -3.81
C GLY A 51 1.39 14.79 -2.77
N GLY A 52 2.50 14.05 -2.62
CA GLY A 52 2.56 12.85 -1.78
C GLY A 52 1.90 11.60 -2.37
N ARG A 53 1.31 11.68 -3.57
CA ARG A 53 0.81 10.52 -4.31
C ARG A 53 1.93 9.94 -5.18
N LEU A 54 2.10 8.64 -5.10
CA LEU A 54 3.05 7.86 -5.88
C LEU A 54 2.34 7.35 -7.13
N ARG A 55 2.97 7.54 -8.28
CA ARG A 55 2.67 6.76 -9.49
C ARG A 55 3.60 5.56 -9.50
N LEU A 56 3.04 4.37 -9.38
CA LEU A 56 3.78 3.12 -9.37
C LEU A 56 3.62 2.43 -10.73
N VAL A 57 4.73 1.95 -11.30
CA VAL A 57 4.74 1.12 -12.51
C VAL A 57 5.27 -0.26 -12.14
N TYR A 58 4.57 -1.31 -12.54
CA TYR A 58 5.00 -2.68 -12.20
C TYR A 58 6.30 -3.06 -12.91
N GLU A 59 7.25 -3.65 -12.18
CA GLU A 59 8.64 -3.89 -12.65
C GLU A 59 8.71 -4.80 -13.90
N GLU A 60 7.72 -5.68 -14.07
CA GLU A 60 7.65 -6.63 -15.19
C GLU A 60 6.63 -6.24 -16.27
N SER A 61 5.99 -5.08 -16.16
CA SER A 61 5.03 -4.65 -17.18
C SER A 61 5.74 -4.13 -18.42
N GLU A 62 5.38 -4.66 -19.59
CA GLU A 62 5.78 -4.08 -20.88
C GLU A 62 4.95 -2.83 -21.20
N ASP A 63 3.75 -2.73 -20.62
CA ASP A 63 2.87 -1.59 -20.73
C ASP A 63 3.13 -0.59 -19.58
N LYS A 64 3.74 0.54 -19.90
CA LYS A 64 3.99 1.64 -18.93
C LYS A 64 2.72 2.40 -18.52
N THR A 65 1.58 2.11 -19.14
CA THR A 65 0.28 2.60 -18.71
C THR A 65 -0.37 1.68 -17.69
N ASP A 66 0.19 0.48 -17.46
CA ASP A 66 -0.16 -0.40 -16.35
C ASP A 66 0.40 0.16 -15.03
N ASP A 67 -0.17 1.29 -14.61
CA ASP A 67 0.21 1.99 -13.39
C ASP A 67 -0.78 1.77 -12.24
N PHE A 68 -0.34 2.18 -11.06
CA PHE A 68 -1.10 2.16 -9.83
C PHE A 68 -0.81 3.46 -9.05
N TRP A 69 -1.87 4.22 -8.76
CA TRP A 69 -1.75 5.46 -8.00
C TRP A 69 -2.19 5.27 -6.56
N CYS A 70 -1.36 5.67 -5.60
CA CYS A 70 -1.71 5.67 -4.19
C CYS A 70 -0.99 6.78 -3.42
N HIS A 71 -1.47 7.10 -2.22
CA HIS A 71 -0.73 7.98 -1.31
C HIS A 71 0.54 7.27 -0.79
N MET A 72 1.59 8.02 -0.44
CA MET A 72 2.83 7.49 0.14
C MET A 72 2.66 6.79 1.49
N TYR A 73 1.51 7.01 2.13
CA TYR A 73 1.10 6.32 3.36
C TYR A 73 -0.07 5.35 3.12
N SER A 74 -0.28 4.92 1.88
CA SER A 74 -1.30 3.92 1.60
C SER A 74 -0.99 2.62 2.34
N PRO A 75 -1.98 1.96 2.96
CA PRO A 75 -1.80 0.65 3.58
C PRO A 75 -1.62 -0.47 2.55
N LEU A 76 -1.67 -0.17 1.24
CA LEU A 76 -1.53 -1.13 0.15
C LEU A 76 -0.07 -1.28 -0.34
N ILE A 77 0.84 -0.43 0.14
CA ILE A 77 2.26 -0.46 -0.22
C ILE A 77 3.12 -0.89 0.96
N HIS A 78 4.12 -1.71 0.68
CA HIS A 78 5.00 -2.28 1.70
C HIS A 78 6.46 -2.32 1.23
N HIS A 79 7.39 -2.41 2.17
CA HIS A 79 8.82 -2.63 1.85
C HIS A 79 9.01 -3.97 1.13
N ILE A 80 10.08 -4.09 0.36
CA ILE A 80 10.46 -5.35 -0.29
C ILE A 80 10.72 -6.42 0.77
N GLY A 81 10.13 -7.60 0.58
CA GLY A 81 10.19 -8.73 1.51
C GLY A 81 8.98 -8.87 2.44
N TRP A 82 8.08 -7.89 2.48
CA TRP A 82 6.89 -7.90 3.36
C TRP A 82 6.00 -9.11 3.13
N SER A 83 5.68 -9.41 1.88
CA SER A 83 4.74 -10.49 1.58
C SER A 83 5.29 -11.83 2.04
N ARG A 84 6.60 -12.03 1.88
CA ARG A 84 7.29 -13.21 2.41
C ARG A 84 7.25 -13.23 3.94
N SER A 85 7.50 -12.11 4.61
CA SER A 85 7.57 -12.07 6.08
C SER A 85 6.22 -12.38 6.73
N ILE A 86 5.12 -11.87 6.16
CA ILE A 86 3.79 -12.10 6.74
C ILE A 86 3.06 -13.33 6.20
N GLY A 87 3.59 -13.98 5.16
CA GLY A 87 2.95 -15.12 4.50
C GLY A 87 1.91 -14.75 3.44
N HIS A 88 1.90 -13.50 2.96
CA HIS A 88 1.08 -13.07 1.83
C HIS A 88 1.66 -13.60 0.51
N ARG A 89 0.80 -14.00 -0.43
CA ARG A 89 1.25 -14.48 -1.75
C ARG A 89 1.88 -13.32 -2.53
N PHE A 90 2.93 -13.59 -3.29
CA PHE A 90 3.60 -12.61 -4.14
C PHE A 90 3.96 -13.22 -5.50
N LYS A 91 3.94 -12.40 -6.54
CA LYS A 91 4.47 -12.77 -7.86
C LYS A 91 5.99 -12.85 -7.75
N ARG A 92 6.57 -14.01 -8.10
CA ARG A 92 8.02 -14.16 -8.15
C ARG A 92 8.58 -13.35 -9.31
N SER A 93 9.62 -12.57 -9.04
CA SER A 93 10.32 -11.80 -10.07
C SER A 93 11.28 -12.68 -10.85
N ASP A 94 11.34 -12.52 -12.17
CA ASP A 94 12.36 -13.17 -13.00
C ASP A 94 13.74 -12.54 -12.77
N ILE A 95 14.66 -13.31 -12.16
CA ILE A 95 16.01 -12.88 -11.74
C ILE A 95 16.91 -12.44 -12.94
N THR A 96 16.47 -12.72 -14.17
CA THR A 96 17.23 -12.50 -15.41
C THR A 96 17.17 -11.06 -15.93
N LYS A 97 16.21 -10.24 -15.47
CA LYS A 97 16.16 -8.81 -15.85
C LYS A 97 17.08 -8.01 -14.92
N LYS A 98 18.10 -7.37 -15.50
CA LYS A 98 18.99 -6.44 -14.79
C LYS A 98 18.14 -5.38 -14.06
N GLN A 99 18.39 -5.17 -12.77
CA GLN A 99 17.81 -4.07 -12.02
C GLN A 99 18.42 -2.76 -12.55
N ASP A 100 17.66 -2.05 -13.38
CA ASP A 100 18.04 -0.75 -13.96
C ASP A 100 18.06 0.34 -12.87
N GLY A 101 19.13 0.42 -12.07
CA GLY A 101 19.33 1.52 -11.11
C GLY A 101 18.23 1.70 -10.05
N HIS A 102 17.26 0.79 -9.98
CA HIS A 102 16.20 0.79 -8.99
C HIS A 102 16.76 0.34 -7.63
N PHE A 103 16.20 0.87 -6.55
CA PHE A 103 16.64 0.56 -5.19
C PHE A 103 15.43 0.41 -4.28
N ASP A 104 15.54 -0.42 -3.24
CA ASP A 104 14.41 -0.70 -2.37
C ASP A 104 14.08 0.52 -1.50
N ALA A 105 12.79 0.85 -1.39
CA ALA A 105 12.34 1.90 -0.48
C ALA A 105 12.68 1.52 0.97
N PRO A 106 13.33 2.39 1.76
CA PRO A 106 13.65 2.08 3.14
C PRO A 106 12.40 1.77 3.99
N PRO A 107 12.42 0.71 4.83
CA PRO A 107 11.25 0.28 5.61
C PRO A 107 10.62 1.35 6.51
N HIS A 108 11.42 2.28 7.02
CA HIS A 108 10.96 3.34 7.91
C HIS A 108 10.12 4.42 7.21
N LEU A 109 10.05 4.42 5.87
CA LEU A 109 9.21 5.35 5.12
C LEU A 109 7.73 4.93 5.07
N PHE A 110 7.44 3.65 5.31
CA PHE A 110 6.10 3.12 5.24
C PHE A 110 5.29 3.46 6.49
N MET A 111 3.97 3.55 6.33
CA MET A 111 3.07 3.78 7.46
C MET A 111 3.23 2.66 8.49
N LYS A 112 3.45 3.04 9.76
CA LYS A 112 3.48 2.08 10.86
C LYS A 112 2.08 1.52 11.08
N VAL A 113 1.97 0.21 10.98
CA VAL A 113 0.73 -0.52 11.28
C VAL A 113 0.60 -0.63 12.79
N LYS A 114 -0.62 -0.49 13.30
CA LYS A 114 -0.91 -0.65 14.72
C LYS A 114 -0.67 -2.11 15.12
N GLU A 115 0.17 -2.32 16.13
CA GLU A 115 0.38 -3.64 16.71
C GLU A 115 -0.91 -4.18 17.33
N VAL A 116 -1.14 -5.48 17.15
CA VAL A 116 -2.30 -6.19 17.68
C VAL A 116 -1.83 -7.37 18.53
N ASP A 117 -2.52 -7.60 19.64
CA ASP A 117 -2.28 -8.78 20.47
C ASP A 117 -3.03 -9.98 19.88
N ALA A 118 -2.32 -10.78 19.09
CA ALA A 118 -2.83 -12.01 18.52
C ALA A 118 -2.62 -13.23 19.44
N ALA A 119 -2.10 -13.06 20.67
CA ALA A 119 -1.88 -14.16 21.61
C ALA A 119 -3.17 -14.57 22.36
N GLY A 120 -4.15 -13.67 22.44
CA GLY A 120 -5.47 -13.93 23.03
C GLY A 120 -6.46 -14.57 22.06
N GLU A 121 -7.75 -14.29 22.25
CA GLU A 121 -8.76 -14.64 21.26
C GLU A 121 -8.55 -13.83 19.98
N TRP A 122 -8.26 -14.54 18.89
CA TRP A 122 -8.00 -13.95 17.59
C TRP A 122 -8.96 -14.49 16.52
N PHE A 123 -8.97 -13.82 15.38
CA PHE A 123 -9.69 -14.26 14.19
C PHE A 123 -9.30 -15.68 13.77
N LYS A 124 -10.27 -16.42 13.22
CA LYS A 124 -10.09 -17.79 12.71
C LYS A 124 -10.67 -17.90 11.31
N GLU A 125 -10.07 -18.77 10.50
CA GLU A 125 -10.59 -19.09 9.18
C GLU A 125 -12.04 -19.59 9.26
N GLY A 126 -12.88 -19.15 8.33
CA GLY A 126 -14.31 -19.46 8.28
C GLY A 126 -15.22 -18.49 9.05
N MET A 127 -14.67 -17.61 9.90
CA MET A 127 -15.46 -16.56 10.55
C MET A 127 -16.07 -15.60 9.50
N LYS A 128 -17.32 -15.19 9.75
CA LYS A 128 -18.08 -14.26 8.90
C LYS A 128 -17.98 -12.83 9.42
N LEU A 129 -17.98 -11.86 8.50
CA LEU A 129 -17.99 -10.43 8.76
C LEU A 129 -18.61 -9.66 7.59
N GLU A 130 -18.79 -8.35 7.78
CA GLU A 130 -19.06 -7.41 6.69
C GLU A 130 -17.76 -6.70 6.30
N ALA A 131 -17.52 -6.56 5.00
CA ALA A 131 -16.33 -5.87 4.46
C ALA A 131 -16.68 -5.04 3.22
N ILE A 132 -15.97 -3.93 3.03
CA ILE A 132 -16.05 -3.14 1.79
C ILE A 132 -15.43 -3.95 0.65
N ASP A 133 -16.12 -4.05 -0.48
CA ASP A 133 -15.58 -4.71 -1.68
C ASP A 133 -14.45 -3.86 -2.30
N PRO A 134 -13.20 -4.35 -2.39
CA PRO A 134 -12.10 -3.61 -2.99
C PRO A 134 -12.28 -3.29 -4.48
N LEU A 135 -13.16 -4.02 -5.19
CA LEU A 135 -13.50 -3.79 -6.60
C LEU A 135 -14.75 -2.90 -6.77
N ASN A 136 -15.55 -2.75 -5.72
CA ASN A 136 -16.70 -1.86 -5.68
C ASN A 136 -16.79 -1.17 -4.31
N LEU A 137 -16.07 -0.06 -4.16
CA LEU A 137 -15.94 0.67 -2.89
C LEU A 137 -17.27 1.25 -2.35
N SER A 138 -18.36 1.17 -3.12
CA SER A 138 -19.70 1.58 -2.69
C SER A 138 -20.51 0.45 -2.04
N ALA A 139 -19.99 -0.78 -2.03
CA ALA A 139 -20.67 -1.96 -1.50
C ALA A 139 -20.00 -2.47 -0.21
N ILE A 140 -20.83 -2.72 0.80
CA ILE A 140 -20.47 -3.54 1.97
C ILE A 140 -21.11 -4.90 1.75
N CYS A 141 -20.29 -5.95 1.79
CA CYS A 141 -20.68 -7.30 1.42
C CYS A 141 -20.46 -8.28 2.58
N VAL A 142 -21.21 -9.38 2.55
CA VAL A 142 -20.94 -10.54 3.41
C VAL A 142 -19.61 -11.13 2.99
N ALA A 143 -18.72 -11.35 3.96
CA ALA A 143 -17.37 -11.79 3.73
C ALA A 143 -16.93 -12.85 4.74
N THR A 144 -15.88 -13.58 4.37
CA THR A 144 -15.31 -14.67 5.17
C THR A 144 -13.81 -14.48 5.36
N ILE A 145 -13.32 -14.75 6.56
CA ILE A 145 -11.88 -14.86 6.82
C ILE A 145 -11.36 -16.13 6.14
N ARG A 146 -10.55 -15.96 5.10
CA ARG A 146 -9.98 -17.05 4.32
C ARG A 146 -8.63 -17.50 4.84
N LYS A 147 -7.82 -16.57 5.35
CA LYS A 147 -6.55 -16.87 6.03
C LYS A 147 -6.24 -15.84 7.10
N VAL A 148 -5.58 -16.32 8.15
CA VAL A 148 -4.94 -15.48 9.17
C VAL A 148 -3.44 -15.45 8.89
N LEU A 149 -2.89 -14.26 8.67
CA LEU A 149 -1.47 -14.04 8.37
C LEU A 149 -0.73 -13.52 9.62
N ALA A 150 0.59 -13.38 9.53
CA ALA A 150 1.37 -12.76 10.60
C ALA A 150 1.07 -11.25 10.71
N ASP A 151 1.54 -10.62 11.79
CA ASP A 151 1.45 -9.18 12.06
C ASP A 151 0.01 -8.61 12.00
N GLY A 152 -0.99 -9.45 12.27
CA GLY A 152 -2.39 -9.05 12.32
C GLY A 152 -3.10 -8.93 10.96
N TYR A 153 -2.44 -9.30 9.85
CA TYR A 153 -3.06 -9.26 8.53
C TYR A 153 -4.02 -10.43 8.30
N LEU A 154 -5.07 -10.19 7.52
CA LEU A 154 -6.11 -11.18 7.21
C LEU A 154 -6.35 -11.21 5.71
N MET A 155 -6.55 -12.41 5.15
CA MET A 155 -7.11 -12.56 3.80
C MET A 155 -8.62 -12.71 3.93
N ILE A 156 -9.36 -11.78 3.33
CA ILE A 156 -10.82 -11.76 3.35
C ILE A 156 -11.33 -12.06 1.94
N GLY A 157 -12.31 -12.95 1.83
CA GLY A 157 -13.03 -13.23 0.59
C GLY A 157 -14.45 -12.72 0.68
N ILE A 158 -14.92 -12.04 -0.37
CA ILE A 158 -16.33 -11.64 -0.49
C ILE A 158 -17.14 -12.85 -0.95
N ASP A 159 -18.22 -13.16 -0.24
CA ASP A 159 -19.04 -14.35 -0.50
C ASP A 159 -19.83 -14.16 -1.81
N GLY A 160 -19.83 -15.20 -2.68
CA GLY A 160 -20.57 -15.18 -3.95
C GLY A 160 -19.85 -14.52 -5.13
N SER A 161 -18.66 -13.92 -4.91
CA SER A 161 -17.83 -13.31 -5.97
C SER A 161 -16.45 -13.99 -6.10
N GLU A 162 -16.32 -15.22 -5.62
CA GLU A 162 -15.05 -15.96 -5.70
C GLU A 162 -14.77 -16.35 -7.15
N ALA A 163 -13.56 -16.09 -7.63
CA ALA A 163 -13.08 -16.71 -8.86
C ALA A 163 -13.03 -18.23 -8.61
N ALA A 164 -13.78 -18.99 -9.42
CA ALA A 164 -13.79 -20.45 -9.39
C ALA A 164 -12.40 -21.04 -9.65
#